data_AF-A0A3D3YXB6-F1
#
_entry.id   AF-A0A3D3YXB6-F1
#
_cell.length_a   1.000
_cell.length_b   1.000
_cell.length_c   1.000
_cell.angle_alpha   90.00
_cell.angle_beta   90.00
_cell.angle_gamma   90.00
#
_symmetry.space_group_name_H-M   'P 1'
#
loop_
_entity.id
_entity.type
_entity.pdbx_description
1 polymer ?
#
loop_
_entity_poly.entity_id
_entity_poly.type
_entity_poly.pdbx_seq_one_letter_code
_entity_poly.pdbx_strand_id
1 'polypeptide(L)'
;MSQYLLTLFSPEALSHLADVRSFERGTEYAAGGAVRDLRLGDESVTATVTGTKPYGVRLWIESGGPGFECTCPVGEEEEFCKHCVAVGLVLAAEGTAPVRKGKRPKTASRPQDAETSVRAYLLSLKKAQLIDLVVAAAEQDDLLRGRLLVDAADRSGSGLDVEIHRSAIERAIDAGEFVDYHQMYGYAQGIERVVDSLQALLVAGHAPEVVELCEYAMAYLEDALGHVDDSDGYLGEIRDRLGGLHHSACVAAKLNPVELAKRLFQWELHSEWDGFYGAAATYADVFGKAGLAEYRRLGEEMWSRVPALGPGDDRDSDEGFRFRITHIMEALAELSGDLDELVEVEARDLSSAYSFVVIAEDLVKAGRHDDALAWAERGVKAFPVRTDNRLREILAEEYQRRERHDEARELMWAAFEERPGLDTYKRLADRANRTDRWQEWRAKALKKLRANASAPVRTPRTSRARAYGQWSEDRSELVEVFLWEGDVETAWQEAVAGGCSPALWLELAGRRERDRPDEVIPVYQREIERVIDQKDNRSYEEAVRLLRKVRALMVRAGKEPEFAPYAAGVRATHKPKRNLMKLFDKAGW
;
A
#
# COMPACT_ATOMS: atom_id res chain seq x y z
N MET A 1 3.70 39.94 14.97
CA MET A 1 3.65 38.51 14.57
C MET A 1 3.77 38.28 13.06
N SER A 2 3.41 39.23 12.19
CA SER A 2 3.66 39.16 10.73
C SER A 2 5.12 38.92 10.31
N GLN A 3 6.11 39.34 11.11
CA GLN A 3 7.54 39.21 10.77
C GLN A 3 8.05 37.75 10.85
N TYR A 4 7.45 36.92 11.71
CA TYR A 4 7.83 35.51 11.87
C TYR A 4 7.35 34.67 10.68
N LEU A 5 6.13 34.94 10.20
CA LEU A 5 5.56 34.33 8.98
C LEU A 5 6.43 34.65 7.75
N LEU A 6 6.91 35.90 7.62
CA LEU A 6 7.79 36.35 6.54
C LEU A 6 9.18 35.69 6.59
N THR A 7 9.69 35.38 7.77
CA THR A 7 10.95 34.63 7.93
C THR A 7 10.76 33.16 7.60
N LEU A 8 9.67 32.56 8.08
CA LEU A 8 9.35 31.13 7.93
C LEU A 8 9.06 30.74 6.47
N PHE A 9 8.48 31.65 5.69
CA PHE A 9 8.22 31.50 4.25
C PHE A 9 9.09 32.44 3.41
N SER A 10 10.33 32.70 3.84
CA SER A 10 11.30 33.44 3.02
C SER A 10 11.63 32.67 1.72
N PRO A 11 12.08 33.35 0.65
CA PRO A 11 12.45 32.65 -0.59
C PRO A 11 13.48 31.54 -0.39
N GLU A 12 14.39 31.71 0.57
CA GLU A 12 15.37 30.69 0.95
C GLU A 12 14.69 29.50 1.64
N ALA A 13 13.81 29.74 2.63
CA ALA A 13 13.04 28.68 3.29
C ALA A 13 12.13 27.91 2.32
N LEU A 14 11.45 28.62 1.41
CA LEU A 14 10.59 28.00 0.39
C LEU A 14 11.37 27.07 -0.55
N SER A 15 12.63 27.35 -0.82
CA SER A 15 13.49 26.48 -1.65
C SER A 15 13.96 25.22 -0.93
N HIS A 16 13.81 25.16 0.39
CA HIS A 16 14.03 23.97 1.21
C HIS A 16 12.74 23.18 1.49
N LEU A 17 11.58 23.84 1.43
CA LEU A 17 10.27 23.20 1.66
C LEU A 17 9.73 22.51 0.41
N ALA A 18 10.00 23.05 -0.78
CA ALA A 18 9.55 22.49 -2.06
C ALA A 18 10.68 21.83 -2.84
N ASP A 19 10.35 20.83 -3.66
CA ASP A 19 11.29 20.34 -4.66
C ASP A 19 11.66 21.43 -5.69
N VAL A 20 12.81 21.27 -6.35
CA VAL A 20 13.37 22.27 -7.28
C VAL A 20 12.38 22.65 -8.40
N ARG A 21 11.63 21.68 -8.92
CA ARG A 21 10.68 21.90 -10.03
C ARG A 21 9.42 22.60 -9.55
N SER A 22 8.94 22.29 -8.34
CA SER A 22 7.83 23.01 -7.70
C SER A 22 8.22 24.44 -7.36
N PHE A 23 9.46 24.69 -6.93
CA PHE A 23 9.97 26.02 -6.65
C PHE A 23 10.08 26.90 -7.91
N GLU A 24 10.68 26.37 -8.98
CA GLU A 24 10.80 27.07 -10.27
C GLU A 24 9.41 27.46 -10.82
N ARG A 25 8.47 26.51 -10.84
CA ARG A 25 7.09 26.76 -11.29
C ARG A 25 6.34 27.72 -10.36
N GLY A 26 6.54 27.64 -9.06
CA GLY A 26 5.94 28.57 -8.11
C GLY A 26 6.42 30.01 -8.31
N THR A 27 7.70 30.17 -8.67
CA THR A 27 8.28 31.47 -9.05
C THR A 27 7.63 32.04 -10.30
N GLU A 28 7.40 31.21 -11.33
CA GLU A 28 6.67 31.61 -12.54
C GLU A 28 5.23 32.06 -12.24
N TYR A 29 4.53 31.35 -11.35
CA TYR A 29 3.14 31.67 -10.97
C TYR A 29 3.06 32.97 -10.16
N ALA A 30 4.01 33.22 -9.25
CA ALA A 30 4.13 34.47 -8.52
C ALA A 30 4.41 35.65 -9.48
N ALA A 31 5.37 35.50 -10.38
CA ALA A 31 5.73 36.52 -11.37
C ALA A 31 4.60 36.78 -12.39
N GLY A 32 3.82 35.75 -12.73
CA GLY A 32 2.69 35.81 -13.65
C GLY A 32 1.39 36.36 -13.04
N GLY A 33 1.37 36.74 -11.75
CA GLY A 33 0.17 37.27 -11.09
C GLY A 33 -0.95 36.23 -10.91
N ALA A 34 -0.60 34.95 -10.84
CA ALA A 34 -1.56 33.86 -10.68
C ALA A 34 -2.15 33.77 -9.27
N VAL A 35 -1.51 34.41 -8.29
CA VAL A 35 -1.98 34.48 -6.90
C VAL A 35 -3.01 35.61 -6.76
N ARG A 36 -4.21 35.27 -6.29
CA ARG A 36 -5.33 36.18 -6.06
C ARG A 36 -5.85 36.05 -4.64
N ASP A 37 -6.55 37.07 -4.18
CA ASP A 37 -7.23 37.08 -2.88
C ASP A 37 -6.30 36.74 -1.70
N LEU A 38 -5.05 37.19 -1.76
CA LEU A 38 -4.08 36.99 -0.67
C LEU A 38 -4.54 37.74 0.58
N ARG A 39 -4.75 36.99 1.67
CA ARG A 39 -5.24 37.49 2.95
C ARG A 39 -4.24 37.10 4.03
N LEU A 40 -3.66 38.12 4.65
CA LEU A 40 -2.74 37.96 5.77
C LEU A 40 -3.52 37.94 7.09
N GLY A 41 -3.35 36.89 7.89
CA GLY A 41 -3.76 36.80 9.29
C GLY A 41 -2.55 36.96 10.23
N ASP A 42 -2.80 36.87 11.54
CA ASP A 42 -1.75 37.07 12.55
C ASP A 42 -0.71 35.93 12.57
N GLU A 43 -1.11 34.70 12.20
CA GLU A 43 -0.29 33.48 12.18
C GLU A 43 -0.46 32.62 10.92
N SER A 44 -1.21 33.11 9.93
CA SER A 44 -1.46 32.38 8.68
C SER A 44 -1.68 33.30 7.48
N VAL A 45 -1.40 32.83 6.28
CA VAL A 45 -1.80 33.46 5.01
C VAL A 45 -2.69 32.51 4.22
N THR A 46 -3.77 33.03 3.63
CA THR A 46 -4.62 32.29 2.68
C THR A 46 -4.66 33.00 1.35
N ALA A 47 -4.67 32.27 0.23
CA ALA A 47 -4.80 32.83 -1.10
C ALA A 47 -5.42 31.82 -2.07
N THR A 48 -5.86 32.29 -3.22
CA THR A 48 -6.32 31.46 -4.34
C THR A 48 -5.29 31.54 -5.46
N VAL A 49 -4.80 30.40 -5.96
CA VAL A 49 -3.84 30.37 -7.08
C VAL A 49 -4.53 29.85 -8.33
N THR A 50 -4.54 30.65 -9.40
CA THR A 50 -5.17 30.29 -10.67
C THR A 50 -4.19 29.46 -11.52
N GLY A 51 -4.46 28.16 -11.65
CA GLY A 51 -3.76 27.24 -12.55
C GLY A 51 -4.70 26.71 -13.65
N THR A 52 -4.75 25.39 -13.82
CA THR A 52 -5.78 24.72 -14.66
C THR A 52 -7.19 24.90 -14.11
N LYS A 53 -7.33 25.01 -12.79
CA LYS A 53 -8.51 25.41 -12.02
C LYS A 53 -8.06 26.31 -10.85
N PRO A 54 -8.94 27.06 -10.17
CA PRO A 54 -8.56 27.80 -8.97
C PRO A 54 -8.25 26.82 -7.83
N TYR A 55 -7.12 27.03 -7.15
CA TYR A 55 -6.69 26.22 -6.01
C TYR A 55 -6.64 27.08 -4.74
N GLY A 56 -7.25 26.61 -3.66
CA GLY A 56 -7.14 27.23 -2.34
C GLY A 56 -5.79 26.88 -1.72
N VAL A 57 -5.11 27.88 -1.14
CA VAL A 57 -3.82 27.71 -0.46
C VAL A 57 -3.89 28.36 0.91
N ARG A 58 -3.41 27.66 1.94
CA ARG A 58 -3.23 28.17 3.29
C ARG A 58 -1.82 27.83 3.78
N LEU A 59 -1.12 28.81 4.35
CA LEU A 59 0.17 28.62 5.03
C LEU A 59 0.05 29.16 6.46
N TRP A 60 0.58 28.48 7.47
CA TRP A 60 0.50 28.91 8.88
C TRP A 60 1.74 28.52 9.68
N ILE A 61 1.82 29.05 10.90
CA ILE A 61 2.86 28.71 11.88
C ILE A 61 2.31 27.61 12.79
N GLU A 62 3.02 26.49 12.92
CA GLU A 62 2.70 25.43 13.87
C GLU A 62 3.87 25.17 14.84
N SER A 63 3.61 24.53 15.97
CA SER A 63 4.58 24.32 17.07
C SER A 63 5.81 23.49 16.68
N GLY A 64 5.83 22.89 15.48
CA GLY A 64 6.95 22.13 14.91
C GLY A 64 7.53 22.67 13.59
N GLY A 65 7.00 23.76 13.00
CA GLY A 65 7.47 24.26 11.71
C GLY A 65 6.41 24.98 10.85
N PRO A 66 6.68 25.20 9.55
CA PRO A 66 5.69 25.74 8.61
C PRO A 66 4.60 24.72 8.29
N GLY A 67 3.35 25.06 8.61
CA GLY A 67 2.18 24.32 8.15
C GLY A 67 1.70 24.82 6.79
N PHE A 68 1.21 23.93 5.94
CA PHE A 68 0.66 24.28 4.64
C PHE A 68 -0.49 23.34 4.24
N GLU A 69 -1.37 23.86 3.38
CA GLU A 69 -2.49 23.13 2.81
C GLU A 69 -2.75 23.71 1.42
N CYS A 70 -2.96 22.84 0.43
CA CYS A 70 -3.38 23.25 -0.90
C CYS A 70 -4.32 22.23 -1.53
N THR A 71 -5.43 22.69 -2.09
CA THR A 71 -6.45 21.84 -2.75
C THR A 71 -6.04 21.32 -4.13
N CYS A 72 -4.74 21.14 -4.35
CA CYS A 72 -4.18 20.63 -5.61
C CYS A 72 -3.57 19.25 -5.37
N PRO A 73 -3.45 18.39 -6.39
CA PRO A 73 -3.05 17.00 -6.20
C PRO A 73 -1.75 16.82 -5.38
N VAL A 74 -0.74 17.64 -5.66
CA VAL A 74 0.54 17.61 -4.93
C VAL A 74 0.40 18.12 -3.48
N GLY A 75 -0.50 19.06 -3.23
CA GLY A 75 -0.77 19.57 -1.88
C GLY A 75 -1.65 18.65 -1.03
N GLU A 76 -2.41 17.77 -1.67
CA GLU A 76 -3.21 16.71 -1.02
C GLU A 76 -2.32 15.50 -0.64
N GLU A 77 -1.22 15.28 -1.35
CA GLU A 77 -0.16 14.32 -1.01
C GLU A 77 0.78 14.80 0.12
N GLU A 78 0.40 15.84 0.87
CA GLU A 78 1.24 16.49 1.91
C GLU A 78 2.62 16.95 1.41
N GLU A 79 2.76 17.25 0.11
CA GLU A 79 3.98 17.82 -0.47
C GLU A 79 3.84 19.33 -0.71
N PHE A 80 4.92 20.09 -0.47
CA PHE A 80 4.91 21.53 -0.63
C PHE A 80 4.88 21.93 -2.11
N CYS A 81 3.67 22.10 -2.63
CA CYS A 81 3.44 22.28 -4.05
C CYS A 81 3.85 23.68 -4.57
N LYS A 82 3.94 23.79 -5.91
CA LYS A 82 4.17 25.08 -6.61
C LYS A 82 3.20 26.22 -6.23
N HIS A 83 1.96 25.91 -5.83
CA HIS A 83 0.98 26.94 -5.43
C HIS A 83 1.33 27.50 -4.04
N CYS A 84 1.75 26.65 -3.11
CA CYS A 84 2.28 27.07 -1.81
C CYS A 84 3.52 27.95 -1.96
N VAL A 85 4.43 27.60 -2.87
CA VAL A 85 5.60 28.43 -3.20
C VAL A 85 5.18 29.79 -3.75
N ALA A 86 4.24 29.82 -4.70
CA ALA A 86 3.78 31.07 -5.30
C ALA A 86 3.19 32.03 -4.24
N VAL A 87 2.40 31.51 -3.31
CA VAL A 87 1.82 32.30 -2.20
C VAL A 87 2.91 32.79 -1.23
N GLY A 88 3.87 31.95 -0.89
CA GLY A 88 5.01 32.34 -0.03
C GLY A 88 5.89 33.43 -0.66
N LEU A 89 6.14 33.36 -1.96
CA LEU A 89 6.94 34.36 -2.68
C LEU A 89 6.21 35.72 -2.79
N VAL A 90 4.90 35.71 -3.06
CA VAL A 90 4.09 36.94 -3.07
C VAL A 90 4.03 37.55 -1.67
N LEU A 91 3.87 36.72 -0.63
CA LEU A 91 3.94 37.13 0.77
C LEU A 91 5.29 37.81 1.10
N ALA A 92 6.41 37.20 0.72
CA ALA A 92 7.75 37.74 0.95
C ALA A 92 8.00 39.06 0.20
N ALA A 93 7.45 39.21 -1.01
CA ALA A 93 7.54 40.43 -1.80
C ALA A 93 6.73 41.59 -1.21
N GLU A 94 5.52 41.34 -0.70
CA GLU A 94 4.68 42.37 -0.06
C GLU A 94 5.28 42.90 1.25
N GLY A 95 6.06 42.09 1.97
CA GLY A 95 6.78 42.50 3.19
C GLY A 95 7.98 43.44 2.97
N THR A 96 8.43 43.66 1.73
CA THR A 96 9.64 44.43 1.40
C THR A 96 9.38 45.79 0.73
N ALA A 97 8.14 46.14 0.41
CA ALA A 97 7.79 47.42 -0.21
C ALA A 97 7.41 48.50 0.83
N PRO A 98 7.94 49.74 0.75
CA PRO A 98 7.50 50.83 1.63
C PRO A 98 6.04 51.18 1.32
N VAL A 99 5.21 51.13 2.36
CA VAL A 99 3.76 51.37 2.35
C VAL A 99 3.42 52.65 1.57
N ARG A 100 2.99 52.48 0.30
CA ARG A 100 2.32 53.55 -0.45
C ARG A 100 0.88 53.63 0.01
N LYS A 101 0.52 54.78 0.61
CA LYS A 101 -0.85 55.15 0.98
C LYS A 101 -1.73 55.29 -0.28
N GLY A 102 -2.23 54.17 -0.79
CA GLY A 102 -3.34 54.13 -1.75
C GLY A 102 -4.67 54.01 -1.01
N LYS A 103 -5.66 54.81 -1.39
CA LYS A 103 -6.99 54.88 -0.76
C LYS A 103 -7.67 53.49 -0.72
N ARG A 104 -8.05 53.07 0.49
CA ARG A 104 -8.93 51.91 0.77
C ARG A 104 -10.27 52.02 0.00
N PRO A 105 -10.68 51.01 -0.78
CA PRO A 105 -12.07 50.59 -0.79
C PRO A 105 -12.31 49.80 0.50
N LYS A 106 -13.34 50.19 1.27
CA LYS A 106 -13.74 49.45 2.47
C LYS A 106 -14.44 48.15 2.05
N THR A 107 -14.30 47.14 2.92
CA THR A 107 -15.04 45.87 3.03
C THR A 107 -14.61 44.69 2.15
N ALA A 108 -13.73 43.87 2.71
CA ALA A 108 -13.91 42.41 2.72
C ALA A 108 -13.43 41.92 4.10
N SER A 109 -14.36 41.38 4.87
CA SER A 109 -14.22 40.93 6.26
C SER A 109 -13.56 39.54 6.34
N ARG A 110 -12.95 39.17 7.48
CA ARG A 110 -12.23 37.87 7.68
C ARG A 110 -13.16 36.66 7.37
N PRO A 111 -12.65 35.45 7.09
CA PRO A 111 -13.49 34.25 6.93
C PRO A 111 -14.39 33.97 8.15
N GLN A 112 -13.87 34.23 9.36
CA GLN A 112 -14.62 34.17 10.60
C GLN A 112 -15.67 35.28 10.70
N ASP A 113 -15.41 36.46 10.12
CA ASP A 113 -16.39 37.54 9.99
C ASP A 113 -17.40 37.24 8.87
N ALA A 114 -17.07 36.45 7.85
CA ALA A 114 -17.96 36.07 6.77
C ALA A 114 -18.95 35.01 7.24
N GLU A 115 -18.50 33.98 7.96
CA GLU A 115 -19.38 33.01 8.61
C GLU A 115 -20.22 33.66 9.72
N THR A 116 -19.62 34.54 10.54
CA THR A 116 -20.35 35.34 11.53
C THR A 116 -21.32 36.32 10.87
N SER A 117 -20.99 36.88 9.70
CA SER A 117 -21.86 37.78 8.93
C SER A 117 -22.99 37.02 8.23
N VAL A 118 -22.73 35.81 7.71
CA VAL A 118 -23.77 34.93 7.16
C VAL A 118 -24.69 34.51 8.29
N ARG A 119 -24.16 34.08 9.43
CA ARG A 119 -24.98 33.74 10.61
C ARG A 119 -25.79 34.93 11.11
N ALA A 120 -25.20 36.13 11.20
CA ALA A 120 -25.92 37.34 11.59
C ALA A 120 -27.00 37.74 10.58
N TYR A 121 -26.73 37.58 9.28
CA TYR A 121 -27.71 37.79 8.22
C TYR A 121 -28.87 36.79 8.33
N LEU A 122 -28.58 35.49 8.45
CA LEU A 122 -29.59 34.44 8.63
C LEU A 122 -30.43 34.67 9.88
N LEU A 123 -29.83 35.14 10.99
CA LEU A 123 -30.54 35.51 12.22
C LEU A 123 -31.42 36.75 12.05
N SER A 124 -31.11 37.64 11.10
CA SER A 124 -31.91 38.84 10.80
C SER A 124 -33.10 38.55 9.87
N LEU A 125 -33.09 37.42 9.15
CA LEU A 125 -34.17 37.03 8.25
C LEU A 125 -35.42 36.62 9.03
N LYS A 126 -36.59 36.91 8.46
CA LYS A 126 -37.85 36.36 8.97
C LYS A 126 -37.87 34.86 8.74
N LYS A 127 -38.54 34.12 9.63
CA LYS A 127 -38.65 32.65 9.57
C LYS A 127 -39.02 32.13 8.17
N ALA A 128 -39.99 32.75 7.50
CA ALA A 128 -40.39 32.37 6.13
C ALA A 128 -39.23 32.50 5.12
N GLN A 129 -38.48 33.60 5.16
CA GLN A 129 -37.37 33.85 4.24
C GLN A 129 -36.19 32.91 4.50
N LEU A 130 -35.96 32.53 5.76
CA LEU A 130 -34.95 31.53 6.12
C LEU A 130 -35.36 30.14 5.61
N ILE A 131 -36.65 29.78 5.74
CA ILE A 131 -37.20 28.53 5.18
C ILE A 131 -37.00 28.51 3.67
N ASP A 132 -37.39 29.56 2.96
CA ASP A 132 -37.24 29.62 1.49
C ASP A 132 -35.78 29.49 1.06
N LEU A 133 -34.84 30.09 1.80
CA LEU A 133 -33.41 30.01 1.51
C LEU A 133 -32.85 28.60 1.74
N VAL A 134 -33.30 27.92 2.79
CA VAL A 134 -32.91 26.52 3.09
C VAL A 134 -33.54 25.56 2.08
N VAL A 135 -34.80 25.77 1.68
CA VAL A 135 -35.46 24.97 0.64
C VAL A 135 -34.77 25.16 -0.71
N ALA A 136 -34.46 26.39 -1.10
CA ALA A 136 -33.73 26.67 -2.35
C ALA A 136 -32.31 26.07 -2.34
N ALA A 137 -31.64 26.05 -1.18
CA ALA A 137 -30.35 25.37 -1.04
C ALA A 137 -30.51 23.84 -1.17
N ALA A 138 -31.56 23.27 -0.58
CA ALA A 138 -31.89 21.86 -0.69
C ALA A 138 -32.30 21.46 -2.13
N GLU A 139 -32.93 22.34 -2.89
CA GLU A 139 -33.22 22.09 -4.31
C GLU A 139 -31.95 21.94 -5.16
N GLN A 140 -30.82 22.49 -4.71
CA GLN A 140 -29.52 22.42 -5.41
C GLN A 140 -28.54 21.43 -4.77
N ASP A 141 -28.85 20.91 -3.58
CA ASP A 141 -28.00 20.00 -2.81
C ASP A 141 -28.85 18.82 -2.33
N ASP A 142 -28.73 17.68 -3.03
CA ASP A 142 -29.50 16.47 -2.76
C ASP A 142 -29.24 15.86 -1.38
N LEU A 143 -28.06 16.09 -0.79
CA LEU A 143 -27.74 15.62 0.56
C LEU A 143 -28.45 16.47 1.61
N LEU A 144 -28.43 17.80 1.45
CA LEU A 144 -29.19 18.70 2.31
C LEU A 144 -30.70 18.43 2.19
N ARG A 145 -31.20 18.17 0.97
CA ARG A 145 -32.59 17.77 0.72
C ARG A 145 -32.97 16.49 1.45
N GLY A 146 -32.16 15.44 1.27
CA GLY A 146 -32.33 14.17 1.95
C GLY A 146 -32.41 14.38 3.47
N ARG A 147 -31.41 15.04 4.06
CA ARG A 147 -31.38 15.32 5.51
C ARG A 147 -32.61 16.08 6.01
N LEU A 148 -33.05 17.12 5.31
CA LEU A 148 -34.21 17.91 5.73
C LEU A 148 -35.52 17.12 5.64
N LEU A 149 -35.65 16.21 4.66
CA LEU A 149 -36.80 15.31 4.55
C LEU A 149 -36.84 14.31 5.71
N VAL A 150 -35.67 13.76 6.09
CA VAL A 150 -35.52 12.85 7.24
C VAL A 150 -35.85 13.57 8.55
N ASP A 151 -35.22 14.72 8.80
CA ASP A 151 -35.49 15.54 9.99
C ASP A 151 -36.96 15.99 10.08
N ALA A 152 -37.62 16.18 8.93
CA ALA A 152 -39.04 16.50 8.86
C ALA A 152 -39.91 15.29 9.21
N ALA A 153 -39.60 14.11 8.65
CA ALA A 153 -40.30 12.85 8.91
C ALA A 153 -40.24 12.45 10.40
N ASP A 154 -39.06 12.55 11.01
CA ASP A 154 -38.84 12.28 12.44
C ASP A 154 -39.68 13.17 13.36
N ARG A 155 -39.94 14.41 12.94
CA ARG A 155 -40.71 15.40 13.73
C ARG A 155 -42.21 15.31 13.51
N SER A 156 -42.67 14.81 12.37
CA SER A 156 -44.10 14.64 12.09
C SER A 156 -44.68 13.38 12.73
N GLY A 157 -43.87 12.48 13.28
CA GLY A 157 -44.32 11.21 13.83
C GLY A 157 -44.92 10.27 12.76
N SER A 158 -44.77 10.63 11.49
CA SER A 158 -44.84 9.68 10.38
C SER A 158 -43.63 8.77 10.51
N GLY A 159 -43.82 7.45 10.51
CA GLY A 159 -42.69 6.51 10.53
C GLY A 159 -41.64 6.85 9.46
N LEU A 160 -40.41 6.36 9.68
CA LEU A 160 -39.29 6.56 8.77
C LEU A 160 -39.70 6.23 7.32
N ASP A 161 -39.52 7.16 6.40
CA ASP A 161 -39.75 6.91 4.98
C ASP A 161 -38.51 6.24 4.38
N VAL A 162 -38.48 4.91 4.46
CA VAL A 162 -37.38 4.06 3.95
C VAL A 162 -37.07 4.34 2.48
N GLU A 163 -38.07 4.74 1.68
CA GLU A 163 -37.89 4.98 0.26
C GLU A 163 -37.03 6.23 -0.01
N ILE A 164 -37.19 7.28 0.82
CA ILE A 164 -36.34 8.47 0.74
C ILE A 164 -34.86 8.12 0.96
N HIS A 165 -34.60 7.22 1.91
CA HIS A 165 -33.25 6.75 2.21
C HIS A 165 -32.70 5.85 1.11
N ARG A 166 -33.50 4.95 0.54
CA ARG A 166 -33.11 4.15 -0.62
C ARG A 166 -32.70 5.03 -1.79
N SER A 167 -33.52 6.01 -2.15
CA SER A 167 -33.17 6.93 -3.23
C SER A 167 -31.93 7.77 -2.92
N ALA A 168 -31.62 8.06 -1.64
CA ALA A 168 -30.39 8.73 -1.26
C ALA A 168 -29.16 7.82 -1.40
N ILE A 169 -29.28 6.54 -1.06
CA ILE A 169 -28.26 5.51 -1.26
C ILE A 169 -27.97 5.36 -2.75
N GLU A 170 -29.01 5.14 -3.58
CA GLU A 170 -28.87 5.01 -5.03
C GLU A 170 -28.12 6.20 -5.62
N ARG A 171 -28.55 7.43 -5.32
CA ARG A 171 -27.90 8.64 -5.87
C ARG A 171 -26.44 8.82 -5.42
N ALA A 172 -26.09 8.38 -4.21
CA ALA A 172 -24.74 8.54 -3.69
C ALA A 172 -23.77 7.51 -4.29
N ILE A 173 -24.28 6.31 -4.57
CA ILE A 173 -23.48 5.20 -5.11
C ILE A 173 -23.56 5.16 -6.65
N ASP A 174 -24.56 5.78 -7.29
CA ASP A 174 -24.67 5.82 -8.75
C ASP A 174 -23.43 6.51 -9.35
N ALA A 175 -22.57 5.70 -9.96
CA ALA A 175 -21.37 6.17 -10.64
C ALA A 175 -21.71 6.95 -11.92
N GLY A 176 -22.89 6.69 -12.52
CA GLY A 176 -23.28 7.22 -13.81
C GLY A 176 -22.37 6.72 -14.93
N GLU A 177 -21.31 7.49 -15.23
CA GLU A 177 -20.20 7.04 -16.07
C GLU A 177 -19.13 6.31 -15.22
N PHE A 178 -18.01 5.94 -15.83
CA PHE A 178 -16.91 5.32 -15.08
C PHE A 178 -16.22 6.34 -14.16
N VAL A 179 -16.06 6.01 -12.88
CA VAL A 179 -15.33 6.84 -11.90
C VAL A 179 -13.84 6.50 -11.99
N ASP A 180 -13.03 7.45 -12.47
CA ASP A 180 -11.58 7.27 -12.55
C ASP A 180 -10.89 7.46 -11.20
N TYR A 181 -9.66 6.95 -11.11
CA TYR A 181 -8.78 7.02 -9.93
C TYR A 181 -8.79 8.37 -9.20
N HIS A 182 -8.77 9.50 -9.91
CA HIS A 182 -8.71 10.83 -9.28
C HIS A 182 -10.06 11.34 -8.78
N GLN A 183 -11.17 10.76 -9.26
CA GLN A 183 -12.53 11.09 -8.82
C GLN A 183 -12.96 10.24 -7.62
N MET A 184 -12.27 9.13 -7.39
CA MET A 184 -12.63 8.10 -6.42
C MET A 184 -12.81 8.66 -4.99
N TYR A 185 -11.92 9.53 -4.54
CA TYR A 185 -12.02 10.15 -3.21
C TYR A 185 -13.32 10.96 -3.02
N GLY A 186 -13.68 11.78 -4.02
CA GLY A 186 -14.90 12.59 -3.96
C GLY A 186 -16.17 11.75 -4.01
N TYR A 187 -16.14 10.68 -4.82
CA TYR A 187 -17.21 9.70 -4.91
C TYR A 187 -17.39 8.93 -3.59
N ALA A 188 -16.32 8.39 -3.02
CA ALA A 188 -16.32 7.71 -1.72
C ALA A 188 -16.86 8.61 -0.60
N GLN A 189 -16.45 9.89 -0.55
CA GLN A 189 -17.00 10.86 0.41
C GLN A 189 -18.53 11.05 0.30
N GLY A 190 -19.09 10.94 -0.90
CA GLY A 190 -20.54 11.01 -1.11
C GLY A 190 -21.25 9.85 -0.42
N ILE A 191 -20.72 8.64 -0.57
CA ILE A 191 -21.25 7.42 0.03
C ILE A 191 -21.08 7.46 1.56
N GLU A 192 -19.92 7.90 2.06
CA GLU A 192 -19.63 8.00 3.49
C GLU A 192 -20.64 8.90 4.23
N ARG A 193 -21.12 9.97 3.60
CA ARG A 193 -22.17 10.83 4.17
C ARG A 193 -23.52 10.11 4.30
N VAL A 194 -23.81 9.19 3.39
CA VAL A 194 -25.01 8.36 3.49
C VAL A 194 -24.84 7.35 4.63
N VAL A 195 -23.67 6.73 4.78
CA VAL A 195 -23.36 5.85 5.90
C VAL A 195 -23.50 6.58 7.25
N ASP A 196 -23.01 7.83 7.34
CA ASP A 196 -23.20 8.70 8.52
C ASP A 196 -24.69 8.92 8.84
N SER A 197 -25.53 9.09 7.81
CA SER A 197 -26.97 9.27 7.96
C SER A 197 -27.64 8.00 8.49
N LEU A 198 -27.26 6.82 7.99
CA LEU A 198 -27.75 5.53 8.49
C LEU A 198 -27.32 5.29 9.94
N GLN A 199 -26.09 5.68 10.31
CA GLN A 199 -25.63 5.61 11.69
C GLN A 199 -26.46 6.50 12.62
N ALA A 200 -26.87 7.69 12.17
CA ALA A 200 -27.75 8.58 12.92
C ALA A 200 -29.14 7.98 13.12
N LEU A 201 -29.70 7.32 12.10
CA LEU A 201 -30.98 6.59 12.21
C LEU A 201 -30.92 5.46 13.25
N LEU A 202 -29.81 4.73 13.30
CA LEU A 202 -29.62 3.68 14.29
C LEU A 202 -29.62 4.27 15.70
N VAL A 203 -28.94 5.40 15.91
CA VAL A 203 -28.94 6.13 17.20
C VAL A 203 -30.34 6.64 17.56
N ALA A 204 -31.14 7.03 16.56
CA ALA A 204 -32.53 7.45 16.74
C ALA A 204 -33.51 6.29 17.02
N GLY A 205 -33.06 5.03 16.92
CA GLY A 205 -33.84 3.85 17.28
C GLY A 205 -34.50 3.11 16.12
N HIS A 206 -34.19 3.47 14.88
CA HIS A 206 -34.73 2.84 13.66
C HIS A 206 -33.93 1.61 13.23
N ALA A 207 -33.62 0.73 14.19
CA ALA A 207 -32.71 -0.39 13.96
C ALA A 207 -33.18 -1.37 12.87
N PRO A 208 -34.46 -1.82 12.82
CA PRO A 208 -34.93 -2.71 11.76
C PRO A 208 -34.80 -2.10 10.35
N GLU A 209 -35.10 -0.81 10.21
CA GLU A 209 -35.00 -0.10 8.94
C GLU A 209 -33.55 0.10 8.52
N VAL A 210 -32.64 0.36 9.47
CA VAL A 210 -31.19 0.46 9.18
C VAL A 210 -30.63 -0.88 8.70
N VAL A 211 -31.09 -2.01 9.24
CA VAL A 211 -30.70 -3.33 8.71
C VAL A 211 -31.05 -3.45 7.22
N GLU A 212 -32.29 -3.13 6.85
CA GLU A 212 -32.73 -3.19 5.45
C GLU A 212 -31.98 -2.20 4.55
N LEU A 213 -31.70 -0.99 5.05
CA LEU A 213 -30.97 0.04 4.29
C LEU A 213 -29.49 -0.32 4.11
N CYS A 214 -28.86 -0.96 5.09
CA CYS A 214 -27.48 -1.43 4.96
C CYS A 214 -27.39 -2.59 3.95
N GLU A 215 -28.30 -3.58 4.00
CA GLU A 215 -28.35 -4.66 3.01
C GLU A 215 -28.58 -4.10 1.59
N TYR A 216 -29.46 -3.11 1.47
CA TYR A 216 -29.72 -2.43 0.20
C TYR A 216 -28.50 -1.64 -0.31
N ALA A 217 -27.83 -0.90 0.57
CA ALA A 217 -26.61 -0.17 0.22
C ALA A 217 -25.48 -1.11 -0.22
N MET A 218 -25.32 -2.27 0.45
CA MET A 218 -24.32 -3.26 0.07
C MET A 218 -24.59 -3.87 -1.31
N ALA A 219 -25.85 -4.24 -1.62
CA ALA A 219 -26.22 -4.72 -2.96
C ALA A 219 -25.86 -3.69 -4.04
N TYR A 220 -26.23 -2.43 -3.81
CA TYR A 220 -26.02 -1.39 -4.79
C TYR A 220 -24.54 -0.99 -4.94
N LEU A 221 -23.75 -1.11 -3.87
CA LEU A 221 -22.31 -0.90 -3.89
C LEU A 221 -21.59 -2.01 -4.67
N GLU A 222 -22.04 -3.26 -4.54
CA GLU A 222 -21.55 -4.40 -5.32
C GLU A 222 -21.81 -4.21 -6.83
N ASP A 223 -23.02 -3.77 -7.21
CA ASP A 223 -23.34 -3.45 -8.61
C ASP A 223 -22.45 -2.32 -9.18
N ALA A 224 -22.07 -1.34 -8.36
CA ALA A 224 -21.25 -0.21 -8.77
C ALA A 224 -19.76 -0.57 -8.98
N LEU A 225 -19.28 -1.68 -8.42
CA LEU A 225 -17.86 -2.05 -8.44
C LEU A 225 -17.31 -2.18 -9.86
N GLY A 226 -18.11 -2.66 -10.81
CA GLY A 226 -17.73 -2.78 -12.22
C GLY A 226 -17.55 -1.43 -12.95
N HIS A 227 -17.90 -0.32 -12.30
CA HIS A 227 -17.95 1.02 -12.87
C HIS A 227 -16.96 2.00 -12.22
N VAL A 228 -16.05 1.52 -11.36
CA VAL A 228 -15.10 2.38 -10.63
C VAL A 228 -13.67 1.83 -10.66
N ASP A 229 -12.67 2.72 -10.61
CA ASP A 229 -11.27 2.37 -10.35
C ASP A 229 -10.96 2.47 -8.84
N ASP A 230 -11.31 1.44 -8.07
CA ASP A 230 -11.08 1.38 -6.62
C ASP A 230 -9.67 0.83 -6.27
N SER A 231 -8.65 1.15 -7.06
CA SER A 231 -7.28 0.68 -6.80
C SER A 231 -6.71 1.15 -5.45
N ASP A 232 -7.24 2.24 -4.89
CA ASP A 232 -6.90 2.75 -3.55
C ASP A 232 -7.70 2.08 -2.41
N GLY A 233 -8.72 1.28 -2.71
CA GLY A 233 -9.46 0.46 -1.74
C GLY A 233 -10.53 1.20 -0.91
N TYR A 234 -10.99 2.38 -1.36
CA TYR A 234 -12.01 3.17 -0.67
C TYR A 234 -13.35 2.44 -0.54
N LEU A 235 -13.77 1.68 -1.56
CA LEU A 235 -15.03 0.93 -1.45
C LEU A 235 -14.92 -0.22 -0.45
N GLY A 236 -13.73 -0.82 -0.32
CA GLY A 236 -13.45 -1.81 0.72
C GLY A 236 -13.69 -1.25 2.13
N GLU A 237 -13.20 -0.04 2.41
CA GLU A 237 -13.41 0.62 3.71
C GLU A 237 -14.89 0.93 3.96
N ILE A 238 -15.61 1.42 2.95
CA ILE A 238 -17.05 1.70 3.04
C ILE A 238 -17.85 0.42 3.30
N ARG A 239 -17.52 -0.68 2.60
CA ARG A 239 -18.14 -2.00 2.80
C ARG A 239 -17.96 -2.47 4.23
N ASP A 240 -16.74 -2.40 4.76
CA ASP A 240 -16.44 -2.83 6.13
C ASP A 240 -17.21 -1.97 7.15
N ARG A 241 -17.34 -0.66 6.88
CA ARG A 241 -18.13 0.26 7.70
C ARG A 241 -19.63 -0.05 7.65
N LEU A 242 -20.18 -0.33 6.47
CA LEU A 242 -21.57 -0.78 6.30
C LEU A 242 -21.83 -2.11 7.01
N GLY A 243 -20.90 -3.06 6.94
CA GLY A 243 -20.97 -4.34 7.64
C GLY A 243 -21.01 -4.17 9.16
N GLY A 244 -20.15 -3.30 9.72
CA GLY A 244 -20.16 -2.97 11.15
C GLY A 244 -21.45 -2.27 11.60
N LEU A 245 -21.99 -1.38 10.78
CA LEU A 245 -23.27 -0.72 11.04
C LEU A 245 -24.45 -1.71 10.97
N HIS A 246 -24.46 -2.59 9.97
CA HIS A 246 -25.45 -3.64 9.82
C HIS A 246 -25.47 -4.59 11.02
N HIS A 247 -24.30 -5.03 11.50
CA HIS A 247 -24.18 -5.84 12.72
C HIS A 247 -24.77 -5.12 13.94
N SER A 248 -24.37 -3.86 14.16
CA SER A 248 -24.88 -3.05 15.26
C SER A 248 -26.40 -2.88 15.20
N ALA A 249 -26.95 -2.69 14.01
CA ALA A 249 -28.39 -2.59 13.78
C ALA A 249 -29.09 -3.93 14.05
N CYS A 250 -28.51 -5.07 13.66
CA CYS A 250 -29.05 -6.39 13.97
C CYS A 250 -29.12 -6.67 15.48
N VAL A 251 -28.06 -6.29 16.23
CA VAL A 251 -28.02 -6.39 17.70
C VAL A 251 -29.16 -5.57 18.33
N ALA A 252 -29.37 -4.34 17.86
CA ALA A 252 -30.41 -3.44 18.37
C ALA A 252 -31.83 -3.88 17.99
N ALA A 253 -32.03 -4.36 16.76
CA ALA A 253 -33.32 -4.75 16.21
C ALA A 253 -33.85 -6.08 16.80
N LYS A 254 -32.96 -6.95 17.30
CA LYS A 254 -33.32 -8.28 17.85
C LYS A 254 -34.18 -9.09 16.88
N LEU A 255 -33.73 -9.15 15.63
CA LEU A 255 -34.37 -9.92 14.57
C LEU A 255 -34.43 -11.41 14.91
N ASN A 256 -35.26 -12.17 14.18
CA ASN A 256 -35.28 -13.61 14.33
C ASN A 256 -33.93 -14.19 13.86
N PRO A 257 -33.15 -14.84 14.75
CA PRO A 257 -31.80 -15.28 14.43
C PRO A 257 -31.74 -16.33 13.31
N VAL A 258 -32.77 -17.18 13.18
CA VAL A 258 -32.83 -18.23 12.16
C VAL A 258 -33.10 -17.63 10.78
N GLU A 259 -33.98 -16.64 10.69
CA GLU A 259 -34.27 -15.97 9.42
C GLU A 259 -33.12 -15.07 8.98
N LEU A 260 -32.45 -14.38 9.92
CA LEU A 260 -31.24 -13.62 9.62
C LEU A 260 -30.11 -14.54 9.14
N ALA A 261 -29.90 -15.69 9.78
CA ALA A 261 -28.91 -16.68 9.36
C ALA A 261 -29.16 -17.17 7.93
N LYS A 262 -30.41 -17.52 7.59
CA LYS A 262 -30.79 -17.91 6.21
C LYS A 262 -30.49 -16.78 5.21
N ARG A 263 -30.85 -15.55 5.57
CA ARG A 263 -30.64 -14.39 4.70
C ARG A 263 -29.15 -14.16 4.44
N LEU A 264 -28.34 -14.04 5.48
CA LEU A 264 -26.91 -13.80 5.34
C LEU A 264 -26.17 -14.97 4.67
N PHE A 265 -26.61 -16.22 4.87
CA PHE A 265 -26.08 -17.37 4.14
C PHE A 265 -26.28 -17.24 2.62
N GLN A 266 -27.45 -16.76 2.18
CA GLN A 266 -27.70 -16.54 0.74
C GLN A 266 -26.79 -15.44 0.19
N TRP A 267 -26.55 -14.38 0.96
CA TRP A 267 -25.62 -13.32 0.58
C TRP A 267 -24.19 -13.81 0.48
N GLU A 268 -23.66 -14.47 1.51
CA GLU A 268 -22.29 -15.00 1.51
C GLU A 268 -22.07 -16.00 0.38
N LEU A 269 -23.09 -16.79 0.02
CA LEU A 269 -22.96 -17.75 -1.06
C LEU A 269 -22.96 -17.11 -2.46
N HIS A 270 -23.70 -16.03 -2.68
CA HIS A 270 -23.94 -15.48 -4.02
C HIS A 270 -23.23 -14.14 -4.30
N SER A 271 -22.83 -13.37 -3.29
CA SER A 271 -22.15 -12.07 -3.46
C SER A 271 -20.81 -12.22 -4.20
N GLU A 272 -20.66 -11.52 -5.33
CA GLU A 272 -19.45 -11.40 -6.13
C GLU A 272 -18.38 -10.50 -5.48
N TRP A 273 -18.73 -9.76 -4.43
CA TRP A 273 -17.83 -8.83 -3.72
C TRP A 273 -17.64 -9.13 -2.23
N ASP A 274 -17.99 -10.35 -1.81
CA ASP A 274 -17.71 -10.87 -0.47
C ASP A 274 -18.31 -10.00 0.66
N GLY A 275 -19.45 -9.33 0.41
CA GLY A 275 -20.04 -8.34 1.32
C GLY A 275 -20.42 -8.87 2.71
N PHE A 276 -20.66 -10.18 2.81
CA PHE A 276 -20.95 -10.89 4.07
C PHE A 276 -20.02 -12.08 4.29
N TYR A 277 -18.80 -12.01 3.76
CA TYR A 277 -17.79 -13.04 3.98
C TYR A 277 -17.49 -13.24 5.47
N GLY A 278 -17.51 -14.48 5.94
CA GLY A 278 -17.32 -14.82 7.34
C GLY A 278 -18.51 -14.46 8.24
N ALA A 279 -19.74 -14.39 7.69
CA ALA A 279 -20.93 -13.99 8.45
C ALA A 279 -21.20 -14.91 9.67
N ALA A 280 -20.87 -16.21 9.57
CA ALA A 280 -21.01 -17.14 10.69
C ALA A 280 -20.26 -16.66 11.95
N ALA A 281 -19.04 -16.14 11.79
CA ALA A 281 -18.22 -15.65 12.89
C ALA A 281 -18.64 -14.24 13.33
N THR A 282 -18.81 -13.33 12.36
CA THR A 282 -19.14 -11.92 12.61
C THR A 282 -20.48 -11.75 13.32
N TYR A 283 -21.48 -12.57 12.99
CA TYR A 283 -22.84 -12.49 13.54
C TYR A 283 -23.14 -13.58 14.58
N ALA A 284 -22.12 -14.29 15.09
CA ALA A 284 -22.31 -15.39 16.05
C ALA A 284 -23.08 -14.97 17.32
N ASP A 285 -22.87 -13.73 17.78
CA ASP A 285 -23.55 -13.13 18.93
C ASP A 285 -25.04 -12.82 18.66
N VAL A 286 -25.38 -12.42 17.43
CA VAL A 286 -26.75 -12.15 16.99
C VAL A 286 -27.50 -13.46 16.69
N PHE A 287 -26.87 -14.40 15.99
CA PHE A 287 -27.45 -15.69 15.64
C PHE A 287 -27.73 -16.55 16.87
N GLY A 288 -26.83 -16.50 17.85
CA GLY A 288 -26.83 -17.45 18.95
C GLY A 288 -26.85 -18.90 18.46
N LYS A 289 -27.21 -19.83 19.36
CA LYS A 289 -27.17 -21.28 19.04
C LYS A 289 -28.14 -21.68 17.93
N ALA A 290 -29.32 -21.07 17.87
CA ALA A 290 -30.36 -21.45 16.91
C ALA A 290 -30.03 -20.97 15.49
N GLY A 291 -29.56 -19.73 15.33
CA GLY A 291 -29.14 -19.21 14.03
C GLY A 291 -27.91 -19.95 13.50
N LEU A 292 -26.89 -20.18 14.34
CA LEU A 292 -25.69 -20.93 13.95
C LEU A 292 -26.00 -22.38 13.55
N ALA A 293 -26.95 -23.04 14.23
CA ALA A 293 -27.40 -24.37 13.85
C ALA A 293 -28.07 -24.40 12.48
N GLU A 294 -28.88 -23.39 12.14
CA GLU A 294 -29.47 -23.27 10.80
C GLU A 294 -28.41 -22.92 9.74
N TYR A 295 -27.49 -22.02 10.05
CA TYR A 295 -26.36 -21.68 9.16
C TYR A 295 -25.54 -22.92 8.81
N ARG A 296 -25.23 -23.73 9.83
CA ARG A 296 -24.55 -25.02 9.70
C ARG A 296 -25.35 -26.01 8.86
N ARG A 297 -26.65 -26.16 9.10
CA ARG A 297 -27.51 -27.05 8.30
C ARG A 297 -27.48 -26.68 6.81
N LEU A 298 -27.53 -25.39 6.49
CA LEU A 298 -27.44 -24.89 5.10
C LEU A 298 -26.05 -25.12 4.51
N GLY A 299 -25.00 -24.86 5.29
CA GLY A 299 -23.61 -25.13 4.93
C GLY A 299 -23.39 -26.60 4.58
N GLU A 300 -23.76 -27.52 5.47
CA GLU A 300 -23.62 -28.97 5.29
C GLU A 300 -24.42 -29.47 4.06
N GLU A 301 -25.61 -28.91 3.81
CA GLU A 301 -26.42 -29.24 2.64
C GLU A 301 -25.67 -28.91 1.33
N MET A 302 -25.07 -27.72 1.25
CA MET A 302 -24.30 -27.30 0.08
C MET A 302 -22.94 -28.01 -0.01
N TRP A 303 -22.27 -28.21 1.13
CA TRP A 303 -21.00 -28.91 1.25
C TRP A 303 -21.07 -30.35 0.74
N SER A 304 -22.20 -31.03 0.94
CA SER A 304 -22.43 -32.39 0.41
C SER A 304 -22.32 -32.49 -1.11
N ARG A 305 -22.47 -31.37 -1.84
CA ARG A 305 -22.38 -31.27 -3.30
C ARG A 305 -20.96 -30.99 -3.79
N VAL A 306 -20.05 -30.58 -2.90
CA VAL A 306 -18.67 -30.23 -3.23
C VAL A 306 -17.84 -31.50 -3.39
N PRO A 307 -17.28 -31.81 -4.57
CA PRO A 307 -16.47 -33.00 -4.77
C PRO A 307 -15.13 -32.91 -4.00
N ALA A 308 -14.57 -34.05 -3.59
CA ALA A 308 -13.19 -34.08 -3.11
C ALA A 308 -12.23 -33.94 -4.29
N LEU A 309 -11.15 -33.17 -4.10
CA LEU A 309 -10.04 -33.07 -5.05
C LEU A 309 -8.80 -33.74 -4.45
N GLY A 310 -8.20 -34.64 -5.22
CA GLY A 310 -6.93 -35.28 -4.90
C GLY A 310 -5.73 -34.52 -5.47
N PRO A 311 -4.50 -34.96 -5.14
CA PRO A 311 -3.28 -34.31 -5.60
C PRO A 311 -3.18 -34.19 -7.13
N GLY A 312 -3.08 -32.97 -7.62
CA GLY A 312 -2.95 -32.67 -9.06
C GLY A 312 -4.26 -32.70 -9.84
N ASP A 313 -5.41 -32.89 -9.19
CA ASP A 313 -6.72 -32.71 -9.84
C ASP A 313 -6.91 -31.23 -10.21
N ASP A 314 -7.44 -30.97 -11.41
CA ASP A 314 -7.80 -29.62 -11.82
C ASP A 314 -9.02 -29.13 -11.03
N ARG A 315 -8.97 -27.87 -10.61
CA ARG A 315 -10.12 -27.21 -10.00
C ARG A 315 -11.18 -26.95 -11.09
N ASP A 316 -12.40 -27.38 -10.81
CA ASP A 316 -13.53 -27.36 -11.76
C ASP A 316 -14.01 -25.92 -12.06
N SER A 317 -14.90 -25.74 -13.03
CA SER A 317 -15.36 -24.42 -13.49
C SER A 317 -16.17 -23.59 -12.49
N ASP A 318 -16.45 -24.14 -11.30
CA ASP A 318 -17.22 -23.48 -10.23
C ASP A 318 -16.34 -23.20 -8.98
N GLU A 319 -15.15 -22.62 -9.21
CA GLU A 319 -14.20 -22.28 -8.15
C GLU A 319 -14.78 -21.31 -7.12
N GLY A 320 -15.64 -20.37 -7.55
CA GLY A 320 -16.26 -19.37 -6.68
C GLY A 320 -17.20 -20.01 -5.64
N PHE A 321 -18.11 -20.88 -6.08
CA PHE A 321 -18.99 -21.61 -5.16
C PHE A 321 -18.18 -22.49 -4.20
N ARG A 322 -17.21 -23.26 -4.71
CA ARG A 322 -16.36 -24.12 -3.88
C ARG A 322 -15.61 -23.31 -2.82
N PHE A 323 -15.02 -22.18 -3.21
CA PHE A 323 -14.29 -21.31 -2.30
C PHE A 323 -15.18 -20.83 -1.15
N ARG A 324 -16.34 -20.25 -1.47
CA ARG A 324 -17.26 -19.70 -0.45
C ARG A 324 -17.78 -20.77 0.50
N ILE A 325 -18.21 -21.91 -0.02
CA ILE A 325 -18.74 -22.97 0.84
C ILE A 325 -17.65 -23.63 1.69
N THR A 326 -16.41 -23.75 1.18
CA THR A 326 -15.27 -24.22 1.98
C THR A 326 -15.03 -23.26 3.14
N HIS A 327 -14.98 -21.96 2.86
CA HIS A 327 -14.76 -20.94 3.89
C HIS A 327 -15.86 -20.93 4.97
N ILE A 328 -17.13 -21.05 4.56
CA ILE A 328 -18.26 -21.16 5.50
C ILE A 328 -18.06 -22.36 6.44
N MET A 329 -17.66 -23.51 5.90
CA MET A 329 -17.45 -24.72 6.70
C MET A 329 -16.23 -24.62 7.62
N GLU A 330 -15.14 -23.99 7.17
CA GLU A 330 -13.97 -23.67 8.01
C GLU A 330 -14.37 -22.78 9.20
N ALA A 331 -15.07 -21.66 8.94
CA ALA A 331 -15.54 -20.76 10.00
C ALA A 331 -16.47 -21.45 11.00
N LEU A 332 -17.33 -22.36 10.53
CA LEU A 332 -18.22 -23.14 11.40
C LEU A 332 -17.46 -24.15 12.28
N ALA A 333 -16.39 -24.75 11.76
CA ALA A 333 -15.50 -25.66 12.50
C ALA A 333 -14.65 -24.91 13.53
N GLU A 334 -14.13 -23.74 13.17
CA GLU A 334 -13.41 -22.87 14.11
C GLU A 334 -14.31 -22.41 15.26
N LEU A 335 -15.56 -22.04 14.98
CA LEU A 335 -16.54 -21.66 15.99
C LEU A 335 -16.96 -22.82 16.90
N SER A 336 -16.97 -24.05 16.39
CA SER A 336 -17.24 -25.25 17.22
C SER A 336 -16.03 -25.62 18.08
N GLY A 337 -14.83 -25.18 17.70
CA GLY A 337 -13.56 -25.57 18.31
C GLY A 337 -13.16 -27.00 17.96
N ASP A 338 -13.75 -27.59 16.92
CA ASP A 338 -13.46 -28.94 16.45
C ASP A 338 -12.39 -28.90 15.36
N LEU A 339 -11.15 -29.14 15.78
CA LEU A 339 -10.01 -29.17 14.87
C LEU A 339 -10.04 -30.38 13.92
N ASP A 340 -10.64 -31.51 14.32
CA ASP A 340 -10.77 -32.64 13.40
C ASP A 340 -11.76 -32.30 12.28
N GLU A 341 -12.85 -31.60 12.60
CA GLU A 341 -13.79 -31.07 11.61
C GLU A 341 -13.11 -30.09 10.65
N LEU A 342 -12.31 -29.14 11.15
CA LEU A 342 -11.57 -28.19 10.32
C LEU A 342 -10.63 -28.91 9.34
N VAL A 343 -9.85 -29.86 9.85
CA VAL A 343 -8.95 -30.68 9.01
C VAL A 343 -9.72 -31.50 7.98
N GLU A 344 -10.91 -32.02 8.30
CA GLU A 344 -11.76 -32.72 7.33
C GLU A 344 -12.26 -31.80 6.21
N VAL A 345 -12.60 -30.55 6.53
CA VAL A 345 -13.00 -29.53 5.55
C VAL A 345 -11.84 -29.19 4.62
N GLU A 346 -10.67 -28.85 5.18
CA GLU A 346 -9.45 -28.53 4.42
C GLU A 346 -8.99 -29.72 3.55
N ALA A 347 -9.11 -30.95 4.08
CA ALA A 347 -8.76 -32.18 3.39
C ALA A 347 -9.67 -32.49 2.19
N ARG A 348 -10.77 -31.76 2.00
CA ARG A 348 -11.63 -31.89 0.82
C ARG A 348 -10.96 -31.38 -0.45
N ASP A 349 -9.99 -30.46 -0.35
CA ASP A 349 -9.18 -29.98 -1.47
C ASP A 349 -7.69 -30.24 -1.24
N LEU A 350 -7.20 -31.38 -1.73
CA LEU A 350 -5.78 -31.73 -1.70
C LEU A 350 -5.10 -31.53 -3.06
N SER A 351 -5.66 -30.68 -3.94
CA SER A 351 -5.16 -30.48 -5.31
C SER A 351 -3.77 -29.85 -5.38
N SER A 352 -3.34 -29.15 -4.33
CA SER A 352 -2.07 -28.45 -4.26
C SER A 352 -1.23 -28.82 -3.04
N ALA A 353 0.09 -28.64 -3.12
CA ALA A 353 0.98 -28.78 -1.96
C ALA A 353 0.65 -27.79 -0.84
N TYR A 354 0.09 -26.62 -1.19
CA TYR A 354 -0.32 -25.60 -0.23
C TYR A 354 -1.44 -26.08 0.68
N SER A 355 -2.40 -26.87 0.18
CA SER A 355 -3.46 -27.44 1.00
C SER A 355 -2.92 -28.29 2.17
N PHE A 356 -1.84 -29.04 1.93
CA PHE A 356 -1.17 -29.81 2.97
C PHE A 356 -0.41 -28.92 3.97
N VAL A 357 0.07 -27.74 3.53
CA VAL A 357 0.72 -26.76 4.40
C VAL A 357 -0.29 -26.21 5.40
N VAL A 358 -1.46 -25.77 4.94
CA VAL A 358 -2.53 -25.22 5.80
C VAL A 358 -2.88 -26.20 6.91
N ILE A 359 -3.25 -27.43 6.55
CA ILE A 359 -3.58 -28.50 7.51
C ILE A 359 -2.44 -28.74 8.52
N ALA A 360 -1.21 -28.84 8.04
CA ALA A 360 -0.07 -29.10 8.91
C ALA A 360 0.23 -27.92 9.85
N GLU A 361 0.09 -26.67 9.38
CA GLU A 361 0.28 -25.47 10.19
C GLU A 361 -0.78 -25.37 11.30
N ASP A 362 -2.05 -25.65 11.00
CA ASP A 362 -3.13 -25.56 11.99
C ASP A 362 -3.04 -26.66 13.05
N LEU A 363 -2.62 -27.87 12.67
CA LEU A 363 -2.27 -28.94 13.61
C LEU A 363 -1.06 -28.56 14.50
N VAL A 364 -0.04 -27.90 13.94
CA VAL A 364 1.10 -27.40 14.74
C VAL A 364 0.66 -26.32 15.72
N LYS A 365 -0.15 -25.34 15.27
CA LYS A 365 -0.68 -24.26 16.13
C LYS A 365 -1.49 -24.82 17.30
N ALA A 366 -2.24 -25.90 17.07
CA ALA A 366 -2.99 -26.61 18.11
C ALA A 366 -2.16 -27.60 18.95
N GLY A 367 -0.86 -27.77 18.67
CA GLY A 367 0.03 -28.67 19.39
C GLY A 367 -0.09 -30.15 19.03
N ARG A 368 -0.85 -30.50 17.98
CA ARG A 368 -1.00 -31.88 17.46
C ARG A 368 0.16 -32.27 16.54
N HIS A 369 1.35 -32.30 17.10
CA HIS A 369 2.62 -32.51 16.38
C HIS A 369 2.73 -33.87 15.65
N ASP A 370 2.07 -34.92 16.13
CA ASP A 370 2.06 -36.23 15.45
C ASP A 370 1.19 -36.21 14.17
N ASP A 371 0.04 -35.54 14.23
CA ASP A 371 -0.84 -35.41 13.06
C ASP A 371 -0.25 -34.45 12.03
N ALA A 372 0.35 -33.34 12.49
CA ALA A 372 1.07 -32.41 11.63
C ALA A 372 2.20 -33.12 10.86
N LEU A 373 2.97 -33.98 11.55
CA LEU A 373 4.00 -34.79 10.92
C LEU A 373 3.40 -35.70 9.83
N ALA A 374 2.33 -36.42 10.15
CA ALA A 374 1.69 -37.34 9.21
C ALA A 374 1.15 -36.60 7.97
N TRP A 375 0.55 -35.42 8.14
CA TRP A 375 0.07 -34.59 7.03
C TRP A 375 1.20 -34.00 6.19
N ALA A 376 2.28 -33.54 6.82
CA ALA A 376 3.45 -33.04 6.10
C ALA A 376 4.14 -34.14 5.27
N GLU A 377 4.29 -35.36 5.83
CA GLU A 377 4.81 -36.52 5.10
C GLU A 377 3.91 -36.89 3.91
N ARG A 378 2.58 -36.86 4.09
CA ARG A 378 1.61 -37.10 3.00
C ARG A 378 1.75 -36.09 1.88
N GLY A 379 1.88 -34.80 2.18
CA GLY A 379 2.01 -33.76 1.16
C GLY A 379 3.33 -33.83 0.40
N VAL A 380 4.47 -34.04 1.07
CA VAL A 380 5.77 -34.20 0.40
C VAL A 380 5.77 -35.43 -0.52
N LYS A 381 5.11 -36.52 -0.10
CA LYS A 381 4.93 -37.71 -0.93
C LYS A 381 4.00 -37.47 -2.12
N ALA A 382 2.95 -36.68 -1.95
CA ALA A 382 2.01 -36.34 -3.01
C ALA A 382 2.63 -35.42 -4.08
N PHE A 383 3.51 -34.51 -3.66
CA PHE A 383 4.17 -33.53 -4.55
C PHE A 383 5.70 -33.65 -4.49
N PRO A 384 6.32 -34.74 -4.96
CA PRO A 384 7.75 -34.98 -4.75
C PRO A 384 8.68 -34.00 -5.50
N VAL A 385 8.17 -33.29 -6.50
CA VAL A 385 8.94 -32.37 -7.37
C VAL A 385 8.44 -30.95 -7.16
N ARG A 386 9.34 -30.01 -6.86
CA ARG A 386 8.99 -28.58 -6.65
C ARG A 386 7.86 -28.38 -5.63
N THR A 387 7.88 -29.18 -4.57
CA THR A 387 6.95 -29.04 -3.44
C THR A 387 7.09 -27.66 -2.79
N ASP A 388 6.02 -27.21 -2.14
CA ASP A 388 6.04 -26.01 -1.32
C ASP A 388 7.11 -26.13 -0.21
N ASN A 389 8.04 -25.18 -0.14
CA ASN A 389 9.13 -25.23 0.83
C ASN A 389 8.63 -25.17 2.28
N ARG A 390 7.49 -24.50 2.54
CA ARG A 390 6.87 -24.47 3.88
C ARG A 390 6.56 -25.86 4.38
N LEU A 391 6.12 -26.76 3.49
CA LEU A 391 5.83 -28.14 3.84
C LEU A 391 7.09 -28.91 4.25
N ARG A 392 8.21 -28.69 3.55
CA ARG A 392 9.51 -29.28 3.91
C ARG A 392 10.04 -28.72 5.22
N GLU A 393 9.77 -27.47 5.52
CA GLU A 393 10.16 -26.80 6.76
C GLU A 393 9.42 -27.37 7.95
N ILE A 394 8.09 -27.46 7.88
CA ILE A 394 7.25 -28.09 8.92
C ILE A 394 7.71 -29.52 9.15
N LEU A 395 7.90 -30.29 8.09
CA LEU A 395 8.37 -31.68 8.19
C LEU A 395 9.76 -31.78 8.84
N ALA A 396 10.69 -30.89 8.46
CA ALA A 396 12.03 -30.87 9.03
C ALA A 396 12.03 -30.47 10.51
N GLU A 397 11.14 -29.57 10.94
CA GLU A 397 10.97 -29.20 12.35
C GLU A 397 10.42 -30.37 13.17
N GLU A 398 9.41 -31.06 12.63
CA GLU A 398 8.82 -32.22 13.28
C GLU A 398 9.78 -33.41 13.36
N TYR A 399 10.61 -33.65 12.34
CA TYR A 399 11.73 -34.58 12.42
C TYR A 399 12.75 -34.16 13.48
N GLN A 400 13.08 -32.88 13.55
CA GLN A 400 14.05 -32.39 14.52
C GLN A 400 13.56 -32.58 15.97
N ARG A 401 12.28 -32.33 16.25
CA ARG A 401 11.67 -32.59 17.58
C ARG A 401 11.84 -34.04 18.03
N ARG A 402 11.99 -34.96 17.08
CA ARG A 402 12.14 -36.41 17.30
C ARG A 402 13.58 -36.89 17.13
N GLU A 403 14.56 -35.98 17.15
CA GLU A 403 15.99 -36.28 16.99
C GLU A 403 16.37 -36.92 15.62
N ARG A 404 15.47 -36.85 14.64
CA ARG A 404 15.65 -37.32 13.25
C ARG A 404 16.41 -36.27 12.42
N HIS A 405 17.59 -35.88 12.89
CA HIS A 405 18.35 -34.76 12.34
C HIS A 405 18.85 -34.99 10.91
N ASP A 406 19.15 -36.24 10.57
CA ASP A 406 19.60 -36.60 9.22
C ASP A 406 18.48 -36.39 8.20
N GLU A 407 17.26 -36.87 8.49
CA GLU A 407 16.12 -36.68 7.57
C GLU A 407 15.72 -35.21 7.43
N ALA A 408 15.73 -34.44 8.52
CA ALA A 408 15.46 -33.00 8.48
C ALA A 408 16.45 -32.26 7.56
N ARG A 409 17.73 -32.65 7.59
CA ARG A 409 18.77 -32.06 6.75
C ARG A 409 18.64 -32.48 5.29
N GLU A 410 18.34 -33.75 5.00
CA GLU A 410 18.12 -34.21 3.63
C GLU A 410 16.95 -33.47 2.95
N LEU A 411 15.90 -33.10 3.71
CA LEU A 411 14.81 -32.25 3.19
C LEU A 411 15.30 -30.85 2.78
N MET A 412 16.13 -30.21 3.61
CA MET A 412 16.71 -28.91 3.28
C MET A 412 17.69 -29.00 2.12
N TRP A 413 18.43 -30.10 2.02
CA TRP A 413 19.27 -30.37 0.86
C TRP A 413 18.44 -30.53 -0.41
N ALA A 414 17.33 -31.27 -0.38
CA ALA A 414 16.43 -31.41 -1.53
C ALA A 414 15.85 -30.05 -1.97
N ALA A 415 15.40 -29.21 -1.03
CA ALA A 415 14.93 -27.86 -1.32
C ALA A 415 16.05 -26.99 -1.96
N PHE A 416 17.26 -27.08 -1.42
CA PHE A 416 18.43 -26.41 -1.98
C PHE A 416 18.78 -26.93 -3.38
N GLU A 417 18.69 -28.23 -3.67
CA GLU A 417 18.98 -28.75 -5.01
C GLU A 417 17.98 -28.29 -6.07
N GLU A 418 16.71 -28.14 -5.69
CA GLU A 418 15.67 -27.64 -6.59
C GLU A 418 15.80 -26.15 -6.88
N ARG A 419 16.09 -25.34 -5.86
CA ARG A 419 16.31 -23.90 -5.99
C ARG A 419 17.56 -23.47 -5.19
N PRO A 420 18.75 -23.66 -5.77
CA PRO A 420 20.01 -23.29 -5.13
C PRO A 420 20.11 -21.77 -5.01
N GLY A 421 20.23 -21.26 -3.78
CA GLY A 421 20.43 -19.84 -3.51
C GLY A 421 20.62 -19.53 -2.03
N LEU A 422 20.77 -18.25 -1.68
CA LEU A 422 21.08 -17.83 -0.30
C LEU A 422 20.04 -18.30 0.74
N ASP A 423 18.75 -18.20 0.43
CA ASP A 423 17.69 -18.58 1.39
C ASP A 423 17.72 -20.07 1.73
N THR A 424 17.75 -20.93 0.71
CA THR A 424 17.83 -22.40 0.90
C THR A 424 19.18 -22.81 1.51
N TYR A 425 20.26 -22.06 1.24
CA TYR A 425 21.56 -22.24 1.89
C TYR A 425 21.51 -21.96 3.39
N LYS A 426 20.89 -20.84 3.80
CA LYS A 426 20.72 -20.49 5.22
C LYS A 426 19.92 -21.54 5.98
N ARG A 427 18.84 -22.04 5.37
CA ARG A 427 18.01 -23.11 5.94
C ARG A 427 18.78 -24.42 6.11
N LEU A 428 19.56 -24.81 5.09
CA LEU A 428 20.48 -25.95 5.19
C LEU A 428 21.53 -25.75 6.29
N ALA A 429 22.10 -24.55 6.41
CA ALA A 429 23.10 -24.22 7.42
C ALA A 429 22.54 -24.32 8.85
N ASP A 430 21.35 -23.76 9.10
CA ASP A 430 20.70 -23.85 10.41
C ASP A 430 20.53 -25.31 10.86
N ARG A 431 20.09 -26.20 9.97
CA ARG A 431 19.90 -27.62 10.31
C ARG A 431 21.23 -28.37 10.43
N ALA A 432 22.18 -28.13 9.53
CA ALA A 432 23.46 -28.83 9.54
C ALA A 432 24.35 -28.42 10.73
N ASN A 433 24.30 -27.16 11.17
CA ASN A 433 25.03 -26.67 12.35
C ASN A 433 24.61 -27.41 13.63
N ARG A 434 23.37 -27.87 13.73
CA ARG A 434 22.88 -28.64 14.90
C ARG A 434 23.44 -30.07 14.99
N THR A 435 24.17 -30.53 13.96
CA THR A 435 24.76 -31.88 13.88
C THR A 435 26.29 -31.86 13.76
N ASP A 436 26.94 -30.71 13.94
CA ASP A 436 28.40 -30.49 13.74
C ASP A 436 28.94 -30.92 12.36
N ARG A 437 28.06 -31.14 11.37
CA ARG A 437 28.40 -31.56 10.00
C ARG A 437 28.40 -30.43 8.99
N TRP A 438 28.26 -29.18 9.43
CA TRP A 438 28.12 -28.05 8.52
C TRP A 438 29.22 -27.95 7.47
N GLN A 439 30.48 -28.21 7.83
CA GLN A 439 31.60 -28.07 6.87
C GLN A 439 31.50 -29.03 5.67
N GLU A 440 31.00 -30.25 5.87
CA GLU A 440 30.77 -31.22 4.80
C GLU A 440 29.68 -30.71 3.84
N TRP A 441 28.55 -30.27 4.41
CA TRP A 441 27.39 -29.81 3.65
C TRP A 441 27.62 -28.46 2.97
N ARG A 442 28.37 -27.56 3.62
CA ARG A 442 28.87 -26.32 3.03
C ARG A 442 29.69 -26.60 1.77
N ALA A 443 30.65 -27.52 1.84
CA ALA A 443 31.46 -27.87 0.67
C ALA A 443 30.60 -28.45 -0.47
N LYS A 444 29.61 -29.29 -0.14
CA LYS A 444 28.65 -29.85 -1.10
C LYS A 444 27.78 -28.75 -1.75
N ALA A 445 27.26 -27.82 -0.96
CA ALA A 445 26.41 -26.72 -1.40
C ALA A 445 27.18 -25.72 -2.28
N LEU A 446 28.38 -25.31 -1.88
CA LEU A 446 29.24 -24.42 -2.68
C LEU A 446 29.63 -25.05 -4.01
N LYS A 447 29.89 -26.36 -4.05
CA LYS A 447 30.15 -27.09 -5.29
C LYS A 447 28.95 -27.01 -6.25
N LYS A 448 27.73 -27.16 -5.73
CA LYS A 448 26.49 -27.05 -6.51
C LYS A 448 26.29 -25.64 -7.05
N LEU A 449 26.45 -24.61 -6.21
CA LEU A 449 26.32 -23.21 -6.63
C LEU A 449 27.32 -22.83 -7.74
N ARG A 450 28.59 -23.27 -7.62
CA ARG A 450 29.59 -23.09 -8.68
C ARG A 450 29.20 -23.79 -9.97
N ALA A 451 28.71 -25.03 -9.89
CA ALA A 451 28.26 -25.76 -11.07
C ALA A 451 27.07 -25.06 -11.79
N ASN A 452 26.15 -24.46 -11.02
CA ASN A 452 25.03 -23.72 -11.59
C ASN A 452 25.45 -22.37 -12.19
N ALA A 453 26.39 -21.67 -11.55
CA ALA A 453 26.90 -20.40 -12.05
C ALA A 453 27.64 -20.56 -13.39
N SER A 454 28.31 -21.70 -13.59
CA SER A 454 28.97 -22.06 -14.85
C SER A 454 28.02 -22.61 -15.93
N ALA A 455 26.72 -22.75 -15.64
CA ALA A 455 25.75 -23.15 -16.66
C ALA A 455 25.50 -21.97 -17.63
N PRO A 456 25.42 -22.20 -18.95
CA PRO A 456 25.27 -21.11 -19.92
C PRO A 456 23.98 -20.33 -19.67
N VAL A 457 24.14 -19.07 -19.26
CA VAL A 457 23.03 -18.14 -19.02
C VAL A 457 22.25 -17.96 -20.32
N ARG A 458 20.95 -18.29 -20.34
CA ARG A 458 20.05 -17.88 -21.44
C ARG A 458 20.11 -16.36 -21.52
N THR A 459 20.58 -15.84 -22.64
CA THR A 459 20.77 -14.41 -22.90
C THR A 459 19.62 -13.56 -22.34
N PRO A 460 19.88 -12.57 -21.48
CA PRO A 460 18.86 -11.61 -21.07
C PRO A 460 18.33 -10.87 -22.30
N ARG A 461 17.00 -10.87 -22.50
CA ARG A 461 16.32 -10.18 -23.62
C ARG A 461 16.33 -8.65 -23.51
N THR A 462 16.95 -8.06 -22.48
CA THR A 462 16.82 -6.63 -22.16
C THR A 462 18.13 -5.86 -22.31
N SER A 463 18.00 -4.58 -22.71
CA SER A 463 19.12 -3.65 -22.93
C SER A 463 19.92 -3.30 -21.68
N ARG A 464 19.37 -3.52 -20.48
CA ARG A 464 20.02 -3.23 -19.17
C ARG A 464 21.24 -4.10 -18.87
N ALA A 465 21.33 -5.31 -19.43
CA ALA A 465 22.41 -6.25 -19.14
C ALA A 465 23.73 -5.96 -19.89
N ARG A 466 23.73 -5.05 -20.89
CA ARG A 466 24.90 -4.80 -21.74
C ARG A 466 26.01 -3.96 -21.06
N ALA A 467 25.69 -3.22 -20.00
CA ALA A 467 26.62 -2.26 -19.38
C ALA A 467 27.67 -2.89 -18.45
N TYR A 468 27.48 -4.13 -17.99
CA TYR A 468 28.37 -4.80 -17.02
C TYR A 468 29.40 -5.75 -17.64
N GLY A 469 29.47 -5.82 -18.97
CA GLY A 469 30.23 -6.85 -19.68
C GLY A 469 29.43 -8.14 -19.83
N GLN A 470 29.68 -8.86 -20.93
CA GLN A 470 29.17 -10.21 -21.14
C GLN A 470 29.96 -11.17 -20.25
N TRP A 471 29.58 -11.29 -18.97
CA TRP A 471 30.03 -12.43 -18.19
C TRP A 471 29.35 -13.68 -18.76
N SER A 472 30.14 -14.73 -19.01
CA SER A 472 29.61 -16.03 -19.43
C SER A 472 28.90 -16.79 -18.30
N GLU A 473 29.03 -16.29 -17.08
CA GLU A 473 28.56 -16.86 -15.81
C GLU A 473 27.82 -15.79 -14.99
N ASP A 474 27.00 -16.21 -14.01
CA ASP A 474 26.43 -15.35 -12.97
C ASP A 474 26.71 -15.98 -11.60
N ARG A 475 27.64 -15.40 -10.83
CA ARG A 475 28.02 -15.88 -9.50
C ARG A 475 27.34 -15.11 -8.36
N SER A 476 26.24 -14.40 -8.63
CA SER A 476 25.52 -13.60 -7.61
C SER A 476 25.18 -14.39 -6.35
N GLU A 477 24.64 -15.61 -6.49
CA GLU A 477 24.29 -16.47 -5.34
C GLU A 477 25.52 -16.90 -4.50
N LEU A 478 26.67 -17.13 -5.14
CA LEU A 478 27.92 -17.44 -4.42
C LEU A 478 28.40 -16.23 -3.61
N VAL A 479 28.35 -15.05 -4.23
CA VAL A 479 28.73 -13.79 -3.59
C VAL A 479 27.85 -13.52 -2.37
N GLU A 480 26.54 -13.68 -2.52
CA GLU A 480 25.57 -13.54 -1.42
C GLU A 480 25.85 -14.51 -0.27
N VAL A 481 26.14 -15.78 -0.58
CA VAL A 481 26.50 -16.79 0.42
C VAL A 481 27.77 -16.41 1.18
N PHE A 482 28.85 -16.03 0.49
CA PHE A 482 30.10 -15.65 1.16
C PHE A 482 29.96 -14.34 1.96
N LEU A 483 29.17 -13.38 1.47
CA LEU A 483 28.85 -12.15 2.20
C LEU A 483 28.07 -12.41 3.49
N TRP A 484 27.14 -13.38 3.46
CA TRP A 484 26.41 -13.83 4.63
C TRP A 484 27.31 -14.55 5.64
N GLU A 485 28.26 -15.37 5.17
CA GLU A 485 29.27 -16.01 6.03
C GLU A 485 30.33 -15.04 6.57
N GLY A 486 30.35 -13.80 6.08
CA GLY A 486 31.34 -12.79 6.46
C GLY A 486 32.68 -12.91 5.73
N ASP A 487 32.81 -13.82 4.77
CA ASP A 487 34.01 -14.02 3.96
C ASP A 487 34.02 -13.08 2.75
N VAL A 488 34.26 -11.79 3.03
CA VAL A 488 34.26 -10.72 2.03
C VAL A 488 35.37 -10.92 0.97
N GLU A 489 36.49 -11.54 1.34
CA GLU A 489 37.61 -11.76 0.43
C GLU A 489 37.27 -12.84 -0.60
N THR A 490 36.72 -13.98 -0.17
CA THR A 490 36.28 -15.02 -1.11
C THR A 490 35.10 -14.53 -1.95
N ALA A 491 34.17 -13.76 -1.38
CA ALA A 491 33.07 -13.15 -2.12
C ALA A 491 33.58 -12.26 -3.27
N TRP A 492 34.64 -11.46 -3.01
CA TRP A 492 35.28 -10.64 -4.04
C TRP A 492 35.93 -11.48 -5.13
N GLN A 493 36.65 -12.54 -4.78
CA GLN A 493 37.32 -13.42 -5.74
C GLN A 493 36.30 -14.11 -6.67
N GLU A 494 35.17 -14.58 -6.14
CA GLU A 494 34.09 -15.16 -6.93
C GLU A 494 33.46 -14.12 -7.87
N ALA A 495 33.21 -12.90 -7.38
CA ALA A 495 32.69 -11.81 -8.21
C ALA A 495 33.64 -11.45 -9.36
N VAL A 496 34.95 -11.39 -9.11
CA VAL A 496 35.96 -11.12 -10.16
C VAL A 496 36.04 -12.26 -11.18
N ALA A 497 35.89 -13.51 -10.73
CA ALA A 497 36.04 -14.68 -11.59
C ALA A 497 34.85 -14.89 -12.56
N GLY A 498 33.62 -14.62 -12.12
CA GLY A 498 32.41 -14.92 -12.91
C GLY A 498 31.36 -13.82 -12.98
N GLY A 499 31.62 -12.64 -12.41
CA GLY A 499 30.65 -11.55 -12.35
C GLY A 499 29.54 -11.78 -11.32
N CYS A 500 28.86 -10.70 -10.94
CA CYS A 500 27.67 -10.71 -10.09
C CYS A 500 26.81 -9.47 -10.38
N SER A 501 25.66 -9.40 -9.71
CA SER A 501 24.69 -8.32 -9.90
C SER A 501 25.30 -6.94 -9.55
N PRO A 502 24.78 -5.84 -10.16
CA PRO A 502 25.22 -4.47 -9.88
C PRO A 502 25.16 -4.10 -8.39
N ALA A 503 24.08 -4.53 -7.72
CA ALA A 503 23.86 -4.25 -6.30
C ALA A 503 24.93 -4.93 -5.43
N LEU A 504 25.27 -6.19 -5.73
CA LEU A 504 26.29 -6.94 -4.99
C LEU A 504 27.69 -6.38 -5.21
N TRP A 505 28.00 -5.91 -6.43
CA TRP A 505 29.25 -5.20 -6.70
C TRP A 505 29.42 -3.96 -5.82
N LEU A 506 28.35 -3.17 -5.64
CA LEU A 506 28.39 -1.99 -4.78
C LEU A 506 28.49 -2.34 -3.30
N GLU A 507 27.81 -3.40 -2.85
CA GLU A 507 27.94 -3.89 -1.48
C GLU A 507 29.37 -4.36 -1.19
N LEU A 508 29.95 -5.17 -2.06
CA LEU A 508 31.34 -5.62 -1.97
C LEU A 508 32.32 -4.44 -1.96
N ALA A 509 32.12 -3.47 -2.85
CA ALA A 509 32.92 -2.26 -2.90
C ALA A 509 32.83 -1.48 -1.57
N GLY A 510 31.62 -1.33 -1.02
CA GLY A 510 31.39 -0.68 0.27
C GLY A 510 32.10 -1.39 1.44
N ARG A 511 32.13 -2.73 1.45
CA ARG A 511 32.82 -3.50 2.50
C ARG A 511 34.35 -3.47 2.38
N ARG A 512 34.90 -3.31 1.17
CA ARG A 512 36.36 -3.33 0.92
C ARG A 512 37.01 -1.95 0.76
N GLU A 513 36.23 -0.88 0.67
CA GLU A 513 36.76 0.47 0.41
C GLU A 513 37.65 1.03 1.53
N ARG A 514 37.57 0.47 2.74
CA ARG A 514 38.46 0.84 3.84
C ARG A 514 39.88 0.31 3.61
N ASP A 515 39.98 -0.96 3.25
CA ASP A 515 41.24 -1.71 3.29
C ASP A 515 41.90 -1.81 1.90
N ARG A 516 41.10 -1.78 0.82
CA ARG A 516 41.54 -1.93 -0.58
C ARG A 516 40.89 -0.88 -1.49
N PRO A 517 41.14 0.44 -1.27
CA PRO A 517 40.52 1.50 -2.06
C PRO A 517 40.84 1.40 -3.56
N ASP A 518 42.01 0.91 -3.94
CA ASP A 518 42.41 0.71 -5.33
C ASP A 518 41.55 -0.29 -6.10
N GLU A 519 41.17 -1.39 -5.47
CA GLU A 519 40.44 -2.47 -6.12
C GLU A 519 38.97 -2.13 -6.35
N VAL A 520 38.40 -1.23 -5.53
CA VAL A 520 36.99 -0.85 -5.59
C VAL A 520 36.71 0.33 -6.52
N ILE A 521 37.71 1.15 -6.83
CA ILE A 521 37.55 2.33 -7.72
C ILE A 521 36.93 1.93 -9.08
N PRO A 522 37.42 0.91 -9.81
CA PRO A 522 36.83 0.49 -11.08
C PRO A 522 35.36 0.06 -10.96
N VAL A 523 34.93 -0.46 -9.80
CA VAL A 523 33.54 -0.85 -9.56
C VAL A 523 32.63 0.37 -9.57
N TYR A 524 32.99 1.40 -8.80
CA TYR A 524 32.24 2.66 -8.76
C TYR A 524 32.27 3.41 -10.09
N GLN A 525 33.39 3.35 -10.83
CA GLN A 525 33.49 3.95 -12.17
C GLN A 525 32.50 3.33 -13.17
N ARG A 526 32.35 1.99 -13.16
CA ARG A 526 31.34 1.31 -14.00
C ARG A 526 29.90 1.68 -13.61
N GLU A 527 29.65 1.81 -12.31
CA GLU A 527 28.32 2.20 -11.82
C GLU A 527 27.96 3.64 -12.23
N ILE A 528 28.93 4.57 -12.21
CA ILE A 528 28.74 5.95 -12.68
C ILE A 528 28.22 5.96 -14.13
N GLU A 529 28.85 5.20 -15.02
CA GLU A 529 28.43 5.09 -16.43
C GLU A 529 27.00 4.54 -16.55
N ARG A 530 26.68 3.46 -15.81
CA ARG A 530 25.34 2.87 -15.80
C ARG A 530 24.26 3.84 -15.32
N VAL A 531 24.53 4.54 -14.23
CA VAL A 531 23.59 5.50 -13.64
C VAL A 531 23.37 6.66 -14.61
N ILE A 532 24.43 7.19 -15.24
CA ILE A 532 24.29 8.24 -16.27
C ILE A 532 23.43 7.77 -17.47
N ASP A 533 23.45 6.48 -17.79
CA ASP A 533 22.66 5.91 -18.90
C ASP A 533 21.16 5.76 -18.62
N GLN A 534 20.71 5.97 -17.37
CA GLN A 534 19.28 6.00 -17.03
C GLN A 534 18.57 7.29 -17.51
N LYS A 535 19.35 8.34 -17.82
CA LYS A 535 18.91 9.59 -18.49
C LYS A 535 17.87 10.43 -17.75
N ASP A 536 17.74 10.28 -16.45
CA ASP A 536 16.91 11.12 -15.58
C ASP A 536 17.77 11.97 -14.62
N ASN A 537 17.16 13.01 -14.02
CA ASN A 537 17.87 13.95 -13.17
C ASN A 537 18.34 13.33 -11.84
N ARG A 538 17.56 12.42 -11.25
CA ARG A 538 17.89 11.74 -9.99
C ARG A 538 19.14 10.88 -10.17
N SER A 539 19.23 10.18 -11.30
CA SER A 539 20.41 9.41 -11.67
C SER A 539 21.63 10.30 -11.90
N TYR A 540 21.50 11.49 -12.51
CA TYR A 540 22.65 12.39 -12.64
C TYR A 540 23.18 12.91 -11.30
N GLU A 541 22.31 13.18 -10.33
CA GLU A 541 22.73 13.52 -8.97
C GLU A 541 23.48 12.38 -8.28
N GLU A 542 22.97 11.15 -8.44
CA GLU A 542 23.63 9.94 -7.94
C GLU A 542 25.01 9.71 -8.59
N ALA A 543 25.14 9.93 -9.90
CA ALA A 543 26.41 9.84 -10.60
C ALA A 543 27.45 10.83 -10.05
N VAL A 544 27.03 12.07 -9.74
CA VAL A 544 27.89 13.07 -9.09
C VAL A 544 28.27 12.66 -7.67
N ARG A 545 27.35 12.06 -6.90
CA ARG A 545 27.64 11.50 -5.57
C ARG A 545 28.71 10.42 -5.66
N LEU A 546 28.58 9.49 -6.59
CA LEU A 546 29.56 8.43 -6.84
C LEU A 546 30.91 8.98 -7.33
N LEU A 547 30.93 10.01 -8.18
CA LEU A 547 32.18 10.67 -8.60
C LEU A 547 32.93 11.31 -7.41
N ARG A 548 32.22 11.93 -6.47
CA ARG A 548 32.84 12.47 -5.23
C ARG A 548 33.44 11.33 -4.41
N LYS A 549 32.74 10.20 -4.34
CA LYS A 549 33.22 9.00 -3.65
C LYS A 549 34.49 8.45 -4.31
N VAL A 550 34.51 8.33 -5.64
CA VAL A 550 35.71 7.92 -6.39
C VAL A 550 36.88 8.85 -6.13
N ARG A 551 36.68 10.18 -6.10
CA ARG A 551 37.72 11.14 -5.74
C ARG A 551 38.31 10.85 -4.36
N ALA A 552 37.45 10.67 -3.36
CA ALA A 552 37.88 10.38 -1.99
C ALA A 552 38.66 9.06 -1.89
N LEU A 553 38.25 8.04 -2.65
CA LEU A 553 38.96 6.76 -2.71
C LEU A 553 40.31 6.86 -3.42
N MET A 554 40.39 7.61 -4.53
CA MET A 554 41.64 7.88 -5.24
C MET A 554 42.64 8.64 -4.36
N VAL A 555 42.18 9.61 -3.55
CA VAL A 555 43.03 10.30 -2.56
C VAL A 555 43.58 9.29 -1.55
N ARG A 556 42.73 8.43 -1.00
CA ARG A 556 43.13 7.41 -0.02
C ARG A 556 44.07 6.35 -0.60
N ALA A 557 43.98 6.10 -1.89
CA ALA A 557 44.87 5.20 -2.64
C ALA A 557 46.17 5.87 -3.15
N GLY A 558 46.36 7.18 -2.92
CA GLY A 558 47.52 7.92 -3.44
C GLY A 558 47.48 8.21 -4.95
N LYS A 559 46.30 8.11 -5.58
CA LYS A 559 46.03 8.32 -7.01
C LYS A 559 45.23 9.58 -7.29
N GLU A 560 45.25 10.57 -6.40
CA GLU A 560 44.54 11.84 -6.60
C GLU A 560 44.80 12.51 -7.97
N PRO A 561 46.03 12.53 -8.52
CA PRO A 561 46.29 13.11 -9.84
C PRO A 561 45.51 12.46 -10.99
N GLU A 562 45.05 11.22 -10.83
CA GLU A 562 44.27 10.48 -11.84
C GLU A 562 42.79 10.88 -11.87
N PHE A 563 42.29 11.58 -10.83
CA PHE A 563 40.88 11.96 -10.76
C PHE A 563 40.50 13.02 -11.81
N ALA A 564 41.32 14.07 -11.96
CA ALA A 564 41.07 15.14 -12.92
C ALA A 564 40.93 14.64 -14.38
N PRO A 565 41.86 13.81 -14.91
CA PRO A 565 41.70 13.26 -16.26
C PRO A 565 40.51 12.29 -16.36
N TYR A 566 40.20 11.52 -15.32
CA TYR A 566 39.01 10.65 -15.31
C TYR A 566 37.71 11.45 -15.39
N ALA A 567 37.52 12.45 -14.53
CA ALA A 567 36.33 13.31 -14.52
C ALA A 567 36.15 14.06 -15.85
N ALA A 568 37.25 14.58 -16.43
CA ALA A 568 37.23 15.20 -17.75
C ALA A 568 36.82 14.21 -18.86
N GLY A 569 37.25 12.94 -18.76
CA GLY A 569 36.83 11.87 -19.67
C GLY A 569 35.33 11.59 -19.60
N VAL A 570 34.78 11.41 -18.40
CA VAL A 570 33.33 11.22 -18.18
C VAL A 570 32.54 12.42 -18.73
N ARG A 571 33.02 13.65 -18.47
CA ARG A 571 32.43 14.89 -18.98
C ARG A 571 32.42 14.96 -20.51
N ALA A 572 33.51 14.55 -21.16
CA ALA A 572 33.61 14.53 -22.61
C ALA A 572 32.64 13.51 -23.25
N THR A 573 32.58 12.29 -22.71
CA THR A 573 31.69 11.21 -23.19
C THR A 573 30.22 11.60 -23.09
N HIS A 574 29.82 12.27 -22.01
CA HIS A 574 28.42 12.61 -21.72
C HIS A 574 28.05 14.07 -22.01
N LYS A 575 28.88 14.80 -22.77
CA LYS A 575 28.69 16.22 -23.14
C LYS A 575 27.27 16.59 -23.63
N PRO A 576 26.53 15.75 -24.38
CA PRO A 576 25.17 16.08 -24.82
C PRO A 576 24.15 16.22 -23.67
N LYS A 577 24.42 15.66 -22.48
CA LYS A 577 23.50 15.62 -21.34
C LYS A 577 23.56 16.92 -20.52
N ARG A 578 22.83 17.96 -20.97
CA ARG A 578 22.88 19.33 -20.43
C ARG A 578 22.68 19.45 -18.91
N ASN A 579 21.77 18.66 -18.32
CA ASN A 579 21.52 18.69 -16.87
C ASN A 579 22.69 18.10 -16.06
N LEU A 580 23.33 17.04 -16.57
CA LEU A 580 24.54 16.48 -15.98
C LEU A 580 25.70 17.50 -16.01
N MET A 581 25.86 18.22 -17.13
CA MET A 581 26.91 19.26 -17.25
C MET A 581 26.73 20.38 -16.21
N LYS A 582 25.49 20.83 -15.96
CA LYS A 582 25.21 21.81 -14.89
C LYS A 582 25.65 21.30 -13.50
N LEU A 583 25.44 20.01 -13.22
CA LEU A 583 25.85 19.41 -11.97
C LEU A 583 27.38 19.27 -11.85
N PHE A 584 28.07 18.97 -12.95
CA PHE A 584 29.54 18.95 -13.00
C PHE A 584 30.13 20.35 -12.79
N ASP A 585 29.55 21.37 -13.42
CA ASP A 585 29.95 22.77 -13.22
C ASP A 585 29.79 23.18 -11.74
N LYS A 586 28.68 22.81 -11.11
CA LYS A 586 28.44 23.03 -9.67
C LYS A 586 29.43 22.28 -8.77
N ALA A 587 29.90 21.12 -9.20
CA ALA A 587 30.89 20.31 -8.47
C ALA A 587 32.34 20.76 -8.71
N GLY A 588 32.59 21.64 -9.70
CA GLY A 588 33.91 22.16 -10.04
C GLY A 588 34.76 21.20 -10.89
N TRP A 589 34.13 20.41 -11.77
CA TRP A 589 34.80 19.40 -12.62
C TRP A 589 34.62 19.63 -14.12
#